data_AF-A0A7S1HPW3-F1
#
_entry.id   AF-A0A7S1HPW3-F1
#
_cell.length_a   1.000
_cell.length_b   1.000
_cell.length_c   1.000
_cell.angle_alpha   90.00
_cell.angle_beta   90.00
_cell.angle_gamma   90.00
#
_symmetry.space_group_name_H-M   'P 1'
#
loop_
_entity.id
_entity.type
_entity.pdbx_description
1 polymer ?
#
loop_
_entity_poly.entity_id
_entity_poly.type
_entity_poly.pdbx_seq_one_letter_code
_entity_poly.pdbx_strand_id
1 'polypeptide(L)'
;GEAVKIRAVKEAEAEAARTEIQAKADAEAKFLAGQGIARQRQAIMEGLRESVNAFKSEVQDVDAKTVMDLMIVTQYFDMMRDVGANSKSNAVFLNHSPGALEDLAQAVQKGFMAAAPGPQGMMR
;
A
#
# COMPACT_ATOMS: atom_id res chain seq x y z
N GLY A 1 -12.64 29.40 48.47
CA GLY A 1 -11.96 29.97 47.29
C GLY A 1 -10.85 29.10 46.70
N GLU A 2 -10.35 28.06 47.37
CA GLU A 2 -9.22 27.25 46.86
C GLU A 2 -9.60 25.88 46.30
N ALA A 3 -10.61 25.21 46.87
CA ALA A 3 -11.04 23.88 46.43
C ALA A 3 -11.47 23.85 44.94
N VAL A 4 -12.10 24.92 44.45
CA VAL A 4 -12.52 25.04 43.05
C VAL A 4 -11.30 25.18 42.12
N LYS A 5 -10.27 25.94 42.53
CA LYS A 5 -9.03 26.11 41.74
C LYS A 5 -8.24 24.81 41.66
N ILE A 6 -8.09 24.09 42.77
CA ILE A 6 -7.38 22.81 42.79
C ILE A 6 -8.09 21.77 41.91
N ARG A 7 -9.44 21.75 41.93
CA ARG A 7 -10.21 20.84 41.08
C ARG A 7 -10.05 21.19 39.60
N ALA A 8 -10.13 22.47 39.24
CA ALA A 8 -9.93 22.93 37.87
C ALA A 8 -8.53 22.61 37.33
N VAL A 9 -7.48 22.78 38.15
CA VAL A 9 -6.11 22.44 37.75
C VAL A 9 -5.95 20.94 37.53
N LYS A 10 -6.44 20.11 38.45
CA LYS A 10 -6.38 18.64 38.31
C LYS A 10 -7.17 18.14 37.11
N GLU A 11 -8.30 18.77 36.80
CA GLU A 11 -9.13 18.42 35.65
C GLU A 11 -8.43 18.79 34.35
N ALA A 12 -7.80 19.97 34.27
CA ALA A 12 -6.99 20.38 33.13
C ALA A 12 -5.74 19.49 32.93
N GLU A 13 -5.05 19.11 34.01
CA GLU A 13 -3.92 18.17 33.95
C GLU A 13 -4.36 16.78 33.46
N ALA A 14 -5.51 16.29 33.94
CA ALA A 14 -6.06 15.01 33.51
C ALA A 14 -6.49 15.04 32.03
N GLU A 15 -7.06 16.15 31.57
CA GLU A 15 -7.43 16.34 30.16
C GLU A 15 -6.19 16.38 29.26
N ALA A 16 -5.17 17.14 29.63
CA ALA A 16 -3.89 17.18 28.90
C ALA A 16 -3.23 15.80 28.81
N ALA A 17 -3.19 15.05 29.92
CA ALA A 17 -2.66 13.70 29.94
C ALA A 17 -3.45 12.74 29.03
N ARG A 18 -4.79 12.84 29.01
CA ARG A 18 -5.64 12.04 28.12
C ARG A 18 -5.36 12.35 26.65
N THR A 19 -5.22 13.63 26.30
CA THR A 19 -4.90 14.05 24.92
C THR A 19 -3.53 13.53 24.48
N GLU A 20 -2.52 13.59 25.34
CA GLU A 20 -1.18 13.07 25.02
C GLU A 20 -1.19 11.54 24.81
N ILE A 21 -1.88 10.80 25.68
CA ILE A 21 -2.00 9.34 25.55
C ILE A 21 -2.73 8.98 24.26
N GLN A 22 -3.83 9.68 23.94
CA GLN A 22 -4.56 9.43 22.69
C GLN A 22 -3.69 9.73 21.46
N ALA A 23 -2.97 10.85 21.47
CA ALA A 23 -2.09 11.21 20.36
C ALA A 23 -0.95 10.20 20.16
N LYS A 24 -0.37 9.67 21.25
CA LYS A 24 0.65 8.61 21.19
C LYS A 24 0.06 7.30 20.66
N ALA A 25 -1.12 6.91 21.15
CA ALA A 25 -1.80 5.70 20.69
C ALA A 25 -2.13 5.77 19.19
N ASP A 26 -2.62 6.92 18.71
CA ASP A 26 -2.92 7.12 17.29
C ASP A 26 -1.66 7.10 16.42
N ALA A 27 -0.55 7.68 16.92
CA ALA A 27 0.74 7.65 16.21
C ALA A 27 1.30 6.23 16.13
N GLU A 28 1.26 5.48 17.23
CA GLU A 28 1.72 4.09 17.29
C GLU A 28 0.85 3.16 16.42
N ALA A 29 -0.47 3.35 16.44
CA ALA A 29 -1.39 2.61 15.57
C ALA A 29 -1.07 2.84 14.08
N LYS A 30 -0.84 4.09 13.67
CA LYS A 30 -0.43 4.42 12.28
C LYS A 30 0.92 3.83 11.92
N PHE A 31 1.88 3.86 12.84
CA PHE A 31 3.20 3.27 12.65
C PHE A 31 3.11 1.74 12.45
N LEU A 32 2.39 1.04 13.33
CA LEU A 32 2.18 -0.41 13.24
C LEU A 32 1.42 -0.79 11.96
N ALA A 33 0.39 -0.03 11.59
CA ALA A 33 -0.34 -0.24 10.34
C ALA A 33 0.57 -0.08 9.12
N GLY A 34 1.40 0.98 9.08
CA GLY A 34 2.39 1.19 8.03
C GLY A 34 3.42 0.06 7.96
N GLN A 35 3.90 -0.40 9.12
CA GLN A 35 4.83 -1.53 9.20
C GLN A 35 4.18 -2.84 8.69
N GLY A 36 2.92 -3.08 9.03
CA GLY A 36 2.16 -4.23 8.55
C GLY A 36 2.02 -4.23 7.02
N ILE A 37 1.65 -3.09 6.43
CA ILE A 37 1.55 -2.92 4.98
C ILE A 37 2.90 -3.14 4.31
N ALA A 38 3.98 -2.58 4.86
CA ALA A 38 5.32 -2.76 4.31
C ALA A 38 5.76 -4.24 4.33
N ARG A 39 5.55 -4.95 5.45
CA ARG A 39 5.84 -6.39 5.56
C ARG A 39 4.99 -7.22 4.60
N GLN A 40 3.71 -6.90 4.48
CA GLN A 40 2.83 -7.57 3.51
C GLN A 40 3.33 -7.36 2.07
N ARG A 41 3.71 -6.14 1.70
CA ARG A 41 4.29 -5.84 0.38
C ARG A 41 5.57 -6.62 0.12
N GLN A 42 6.46 -6.71 1.11
CA GLN A 42 7.68 -7.50 1.01
C GLN A 42 7.37 -8.99 0.78
N ALA A 43 6.46 -9.57 1.57
CA ALA A 43 6.05 -10.97 1.41
C ALA A 43 5.43 -11.24 0.03
N ILE A 44 4.62 -10.30 -0.49
CA ILE A 44 4.07 -10.39 -1.85
C ILE A 44 5.20 -10.40 -2.88
N MET A 45 6.13 -9.45 -2.82
CA MET A 45 7.26 -9.37 -3.76
C MET A 45 8.12 -10.63 -3.73
N GLU A 46 8.36 -11.18 -2.55
CA GLU A 46 9.14 -12.40 -2.37
C GLU A 46 8.43 -13.62 -2.97
N GLY A 47 7.12 -13.78 -2.71
CA GLY A 47 6.32 -14.83 -3.34
C GLY A 47 6.22 -14.69 -4.86
N LEU A 48 6.14 -13.47 -5.39
CA LEU A 48 6.18 -13.21 -6.84
C LEU A 48 7.53 -13.62 -7.45
N ARG A 49 8.64 -13.27 -6.80
CA ARG A 49 9.98 -13.65 -7.24
C ARG A 49 10.14 -15.17 -7.26
N GLU A 50 9.69 -15.85 -6.21
CA GLU A 50 9.71 -17.31 -6.14
C GLU A 50 8.87 -17.93 -7.27
N SER A 51 7.67 -17.41 -7.49
CA SER A 51 6.77 -17.86 -8.56
C SER A 51 7.39 -17.72 -9.95
N VAL A 52 8.05 -16.59 -10.23
CA VAL A 52 8.75 -16.35 -11.52
C VAL A 52 9.96 -17.28 -11.68
N ASN A 53 10.74 -17.49 -10.61
CA ASN A 53 11.88 -18.40 -10.65
C ASN A 53 11.46 -19.86 -10.86
N ALA A 54 10.41 -20.31 -10.17
CA ALA A 54 9.85 -21.65 -10.33
C ALA A 54 9.36 -21.87 -11.77
N PHE A 55 8.60 -20.92 -12.33
CA PHE A 55 8.09 -21.01 -13.70
C PHE A 55 9.22 -21.06 -14.74
N LYS A 56 10.28 -20.24 -14.56
CA LYS A 56 11.46 -20.25 -15.43
C LYS A 56 12.25 -21.57 -15.36
N SER A 57 12.24 -22.25 -14.21
CA SER A 57 12.90 -23.55 -14.08
C SER A 57 12.12 -24.70 -14.72
N GLU A 58 10.80 -24.60 -14.79
CA GLU A 58 9.93 -25.63 -15.39
C GLU A 58 9.74 -25.47 -16.90
N VAL A 59 9.79 -24.23 -17.41
CA VAL A 59 9.57 -23.93 -18.84
C VAL A 59 10.82 -23.28 -19.42
N GLN A 60 11.62 -24.07 -20.15
CA GLN A 60 12.71 -23.53 -20.96
C GLN A 60 12.12 -22.65 -22.08
N ASP A 61 12.69 -21.46 -22.30
CA ASP A 61 12.30 -20.42 -23.28
C ASP A 61 11.17 -19.43 -22.93
N VAL A 62 10.72 -19.31 -21.67
CA VAL A 62 9.84 -18.18 -21.28
C VAL A 62 10.63 -17.08 -20.55
N ASP A 63 10.59 -15.87 -21.10
CA ASP A 63 11.20 -14.69 -20.49
C ASP A 63 10.39 -14.22 -19.26
N ALA A 64 11.10 -13.77 -18.22
CA ALA A 64 10.49 -13.29 -16.97
C ALA A 64 9.53 -12.11 -17.22
N LYS A 65 9.80 -11.31 -18.27
CA LYS A 65 8.92 -10.23 -18.69
C LYS A 65 7.54 -10.73 -19.15
N THR A 66 7.48 -11.82 -19.92
CA THR A 66 6.21 -12.39 -20.40
C THR A 66 5.35 -12.90 -19.25
N VAL A 67 5.96 -13.48 -18.21
CA VAL A 67 5.25 -13.91 -17.00
C VAL A 67 4.67 -12.71 -16.26
N MET A 68 5.45 -11.64 -16.09
CA MET A 68 4.97 -10.40 -15.46
C MET A 68 3.84 -9.76 -16.25
N ASP A 69 3.95 -9.71 -17.59
CA ASP A 69 2.91 -9.15 -18.47
C ASP A 69 1.59 -9.94 -18.32
N LEU A 70 1.64 -11.28 -18.26
CA LEU A 70 0.46 -12.12 -18.04
C LEU A 70 -0.14 -11.90 -16.63
N MET A 71 0.68 -11.77 -15.60
CA MET A 71 0.21 -11.48 -14.24
C MET A 71 -0.53 -10.15 -14.14
N ILE A 72 -0.05 -9.10 -14.82
CA ILE A 72 -0.71 -7.78 -14.85
C ILE A 72 -2.10 -7.90 -15.48
N VAL A 73 -2.23 -8.67 -16.56
CA VAL A 73 -3.52 -8.95 -17.22
C VAL A 73 -4.46 -9.67 -16.26
N THR A 74 -4.00 -10.71 -15.57
CA THR A 74 -4.81 -11.43 -14.57
C THR A 74 -5.23 -10.53 -13.41
N GLN A 75 -4.33 -9.69 -12.89
CA GLN A 75 -4.64 -8.76 -11.81
C GLN A 75 -5.66 -7.69 -12.25
N TYR A 76 -5.62 -7.26 -13.51
CA TYR A 76 -6.63 -6.36 -14.08
C TYR A 76 -8.01 -7.03 -14.10
N PHE A 77 -8.11 -8.31 -14.50
CA PHE A 77 -9.35 -9.06 -14.43
C PHE A 77 -9.84 -9.30 -13.00
N ASP A 78 -8.93 -9.62 -12.06
CA ASP A 78 -9.27 -9.78 -10.64
C ASP A 78 -9.79 -8.46 -10.04
N MET A 79 -9.17 -7.33 -10.39
CA MET A 79 -9.65 -6.01 -9.98
C MET A 79 -11.05 -5.74 -10.56
N MET A 80 -11.27 -5.99 -11.85
CA MET A 80 -12.59 -5.83 -12.47
C MET A 80 -13.64 -6.73 -11.81
N ARG A 81 -13.27 -7.96 -11.45
CA ARG A 81 -14.14 -8.89 -10.72
C ARG A 81 -14.46 -8.39 -9.31
N ASP A 82 -13.46 -7.94 -8.55
CA ASP A 82 -13.65 -7.45 -7.19
C ASP A 82 -14.50 -6.18 -7.18
N VAL A 83 -14.21 -5.23 -8.08
CA VAL A 83 -15.03 -4.05 -8.29
C VAL A 83 -16.45 -4.43 -8.70
N GLY A 84 -16.64 -5.40 -9.61
CA GLY A 84 -17.96 -5.87 -10.01
C GLY A 84 -18.74 -6.59 -8.89
N ALA A 85 -18.05 -7.30 -8.00
CA ALA A 85 -18.65 -8.08 -6.92
C ALA A 85 -18.94 -7.24 -5.66
N ASN A 86 -18.13 -6.23 -5.36
CA ASN A 86 -18.23 -5.39 -4.17
C ASN A 86 -18.84 -4.00 -4.42
N SER A 87 -19.20 -3.65 -5.66
CA SER A 87 -19.71 -2.31 -5.98
C SER A 87 -21.19 -2.11 -5.65
N LYS A 88 -21.44 -1.09 -4.81
CA LYS A 88 -22.63 -0.21 -4.89
C LYS A 88 -22.48 0.87 -5.99
N SER A 89 -21.42 0.80 -6.79
CA SER A 89 -21.11 1.73 -7.88
C SER A 89 -21.84 1.30 -9.16
N ASN A 90 -22.75 2.15 -9.65
CA ASN A 90 -23.60 1.88 -10.82
C ASN A 90 -22.88 1.95 -12.19
N ALA A 91 -21.66 2.48 -12.27
CA ALA A 91 -20.90 2.58 -13.53
C ALA A 91 -19.38 2.67 -13.28
N VAL A 92 -18.61 1.81 -13.95
CA VAL A 92 -17.14 1.85 -13.99
C VAL A 92 -16.74 2.09 -15.45
N PHE A 93 -16.16 3.25 -15.74
CA PHE A 93 -15.67 3.56 -17.08
C PHE A 93 -14.31 2.90 -17.30
N LEU A 94 -14.30 1.78 -18.02
CA LEU A 94 -13.09 1.07 -18.43
C LEU A 94 -12.71 1.52 -19.84
N ASN A 95 -11.54 2.12 -19.97
CA ASN A 95 -10.99 2.51 -21.27
C ASN A 95 -10.43 1.23 -21.94
N HIS A 96 -11.20 0.65 -22.86
CA HIS A 96 -10.95 -0.68 -23.45
C HIS A 96 -10.13 -0.62 -24.75
N SER A 97 -9.28 0.39 -24.90
CA SER A 97 -8.34 0.47 -26.02
C SER A 97 -7.21 -0.56 -25.81
N PRO A 98 -6.79 -1.32 -26.84
CA PRO A 98 -5.64 -2.24 -26.75
C PRO A 98 -4.34 -1.57 -26.26
N GLY A 99 -4.18 -0.25 -26.49
CA GLY A 99 -3.06 0.53 -25.98
C GLY A 99 -3.19 0.92 -24.50
N ALA A 100 -4.39 0.83 -23.91
CA ALA A 100 -4.61 1.20 -22.52
C ALA A 100 -3.91 0.25 -21.54
N LEU A 101 -3.68 -1.01 -21.93
CA LEU A 101 -2.91 -1.94 -21.11
C LEU A 101 -1.41 -1.62 -21.13
N GLU A 102 -0.89 -1.22 -22.29
CA GLU A 102 0.50 -0.79 -22.42
C GLU A 102 0.75 0.54 -21.67
N ASP A 103 -0.19 1.48 -21.76
CA ASP A 103 -0.19 2.72 -20.98
C ASP A 103 -0.28 2.45 -19.47
N LEU A 104 -1.12 1.50 -19.04
CA LEU A 104 -1.23 1.09 -17.64
C LEU A 104 0.08 0.46 -17.14
N ALA A 105 0.67 -0.45 -17.93
CA ALA A 105 1.95 -1.08 -17.59
C ALA A 105 3.06 -0.03 -17.46
N GLN A 106 3.15 0.93 -18.39
CA GLN A 106 4.12 2.03 -18.32
C GLN A 106 3.87 2.95 -17.12
N ALA A 107 2.61 3.26 -16.80
CA ALA A 107 2.25 4.10 -15.67
C ALA A 107 2.61 3.43 -14.33
N VAL A 108 2.34 2.13 -14.20
CA VAL A 108 2.72 1.33 -13.02
C VAL A 108 4.24 1.28 -12.89
N GLN A 109 4.96 0.99 -13.96
CA GLN A 109 6.43 0.94 -13.96
C GLN A 109 7.05 2.29 -13.57
N LYS A 110 6.54 3.41 -14.11
CA LYS A 110 6.95 4.76 -13.70
C LYS A 110 6.63 5.06 -12.25
N GLY A 111 5.46 4.65 -11.76
CA GLY A 111 5.07 4.81 -10.35
C GLY A 111 6.01 4.08 -9.40
N PHE A 112 6.41 2.84 -9.74
CA PHE A 112 7.39 2.09 -8.98
C PHE A 112 8.80 2.72 -9.02
N MET A 113 9.25 3.20 -10.18
CA MET A 113 10.56 3.88 -10.30
C MET A 113 10.59 5.25 -9.61
N ALA A 114 9.49 5.99 -9.62
CA ALA A 114 9.37 7.27 -8.92
C ALA A 114 9.26 7.10 -7.38
N ALA A 115 8.76 5.94 -6.92
CA ALA A 115 8.70 5.58 -5.51
C ALA A 115 10.01 4.96 -4.97
N ALA A 116 10.98 4.65 -5.84
CA ALA A 116 12.31 4.26 -5.39
C ALA A 116 13.02 5.51 -4.81
N PRO A 117 13.40 5.51 -3.52
CA PRO A 117 14.13 6.63 -2.94
C PRO A 117 15.48 6.74 -3.65
N GLY A 118 15.71 7.87 -4.32
CA GLY A 118 17.03 8.20 -4.84
C GLY A 118 18.05 8.18 -3.70
N PRO A 119 19.29 7.71 -3.94
CA PRO A 119 20.33 7.70 -2.91
C PRO A 119 20.82 9.14 -2.68
N GLN A 120 20.09 9.93 -1.91
CA GLN A 120 20.50 11.27 -1.50
C GLN A 120 19.86 11.62 -0.15
N GLY A 121 20.65 11.48 0.91
CA GLY A 121 20.23 11.83 2.27
C GLY A 121 21.13 11.35 3.41
N MET A 122 22.38 10.94 3.16
CA MET A 122 23.42 10.89 4.20
C MET A 122 24.41 12.02 3.94
N MET A 123 24.14 13.18 4.52
CA MET A 123 25.09 14.21 4.96
C MET A 123 24.30 15.51 5.15
N ARG A 124 23.85 15.73 6.38
CA ARG A 124 23.90 17.02 7.09
C ARG A 124 23.29 16.89 8.48
#